data_AF-A0A965LSZ0-F1
#
_entry.id   AF-A0A965LSZ0-F1
#
_cell.length_a   1.000
_cell.length_b   1.000
_cell.length_c   1.000
_cell.angle_alpha   90.00
_cell.angle_beta   90.00
_cell.angle_gamma   90.00
#
_symmetry.space_group_name_H-M   'P 1'
#
loop_
_entity.id
_entity.type
_entity.pdbx_description
1 polymer ?
#
loop_
_entity_poly.entity_id
_entity_poly.type
_entity_poly.pdbx_seq_one_letter_code
_entity_poly.pdbx_strand_id
1 'polypeptide(L)'
;MTDFEIRKFSFELDEISNQSTLEHRIKNWPVVYTISDSTKKSAPRIYVGESTSALKRLAQHKKNPSKSNLEIAQVILHEKFHISATKDLEARLINYFHGDKLYKIQNESPGLRDAEYF
;
A
#
# COMPACT_ATOMS: atom_id res chain seq x y z
N MET A 1 16.87 -4.20 -16.37
CA MET A 1 16.67 -3.34 -15.18
C MET A 1 15.18 -3.16 -15.03
N THR A 2 14.64 -3.39 -13.84
CA THR A 2 13.20 -3.25 -13.62
C THR A 2 12.83 -1.78 -13.43
N ASP A 3 11.94 -1.25 -14.28
CA ASP A 3 11.50 0.16 -14.34
C ASP A 3 10.67 0.64 -13.12
N PHE A 4 10.65 -0.11 -12.01
CA PHE A 4 9.88 0.25 -10.82
C PHE A 4 10.77 0.70 -9.66
N GLU A 5 10.21 1.57 -8.83
CA GLU A 5 10.82 2.10 -7.62
C GLU A 5 9.95 1.73 -6.41
N ILE A 6 10.57 1.32 -5.31
CA ILE A 6 9.88 1.07 -4.03
C ILE A 6 10.42 2.05 -3.00
N ARG A 7 9.58 2.98 -2.57
CA ARG A 7 9.92 3.92 -1.50
C ARG A 7 9.40 3.41 -0.17
N LYS A 8 10.30 3.12 0.77
CA LYS A 8 9.99 2.63 2.11
C LYS A 8 10.28 3.72 3.14
N PHE A 9 9.33 3.99 4.02
CA PHE A 9 9.44 5.04 5.03
C PHE A 9 8.57 4.75 6.25
N SER A 10 8.80 5.50 7.33
CA SER A 10 8.00 5.39 8.56
C SER A 10 6.56 5.80 8.30
N PHE A 11 5.58 5.05 8.82
CA PHE A 11 4.17 5.37 8.65
C PHE A 11 3.72 6.46 9.65
N GLU A 12 4.33 7.63 9.56
CA GLU A 12 4.02 8.83 10.35
C GLU A 12 3.59 9.98 9.45
N LEU A 13 2.71 10.87 9.93
CA LEU A 13 2.12 11.94 9.11
C LEU A 13 3.17 12.90 8.54
N ASP A 14 4.19 13.23 9.35
CA ASP A 14 5.28 14.12 8.93
C ASP A 14 6.13 13.47 7.83
N GLU A 15 6.42 12.18 7.98
CA GLU A 15 7.20 11.43 7.00
C GLU A 15 6.42 11.24 5.69
N ILE A 16 5.13 10.89 5.77
CA ILE A 16 4.24 10.81 4.59
C ILE A 16 4.25 12.15 3.83
N SER A 17 4.20 13.28 4.56
CA SER A 17 4.22 14.62 3.98
C SER A 17 5.57 14.94 3.34
N ASN A 18 6.68 14.61 4.01
CA ASN A 18 8.04 14.78 3.49
C ASN A 18 8.27 14.00 2.19
N GLN A 19 7.89 12.72 2.18
CA GLN A 19 8.00 11.86 0.99
C GLN A 19 7.21 12.41 -0.19
N SER A 20 6.03 12.99 0.06
CA SER A 20 5.21 13.62 -0.98
C SER A 20 5.82 14.90 -1.57
N THR A 21 6.78 15.51 -0.88
CA THR A 21 7.55 16.65 -1.36
C THR A 21 8.76 16.19 -2.17
N LEU A 22 9.41 15.09 -1.75
CA LEU A 22 10.52 14.47 -2.47
C LEU A 22 10.08 13.77 -3.77
N GLU A 23 8.86 13.24 -3.80
CA GLU A 23 8.31 12.53 -4.96
C GLU A 23 6.87 12.97 -5.24
N HIS A 24 6.70 13.71 -6.34
CA HIS A 24 5.41 14.22 -6.78
C HIS A 24 4.40 13.12 -7.09
N ARG A 25 4.84 11.93 -7.55
CA ARG A 25 3.97 10.79 -7.85
C ARG A 25 3.20 10.31 -6.62
N ILE A 26 3.70 10.52 -5.40
CA ILE A 26 2.97 10.19 -4.16
C ILE A 26 1.69 11.05 -4.00
N LYS A 27 1.63 12.24 -4.62
CA LYS A 27 0.48 13.15 -4.51
C LYS A 27 -0.61 12.86 -5.54
N ASN A 28 -0.21 12.56 -6.78
CA ASN A 28 -1.12 12.51 -7.93
C ASN A 28 -0.64 11.53 -9.02
N TRP A 29 -0.47 10.26 -8.67
CA TRP A 29 -0.11 9.19 -9.60
C TRP A 29 -0.76 7.88 -9.19
N PRO A 30 -1.17 7.00 -10.12
CA PRO A 30 -1.60 5.66 -9.79
C PRO A 30 -0.46 4.89 -9.14
N VAL A 31 -0.66 4.43 -7.90
CA VAL A 31 0.32 3.64 -7.16
C VAL A 31 -0.32 2.46 -6.44
N VAL A 32 0.52 1.50 -6.08
CA VAL A 32 0.17 0.48 -5.09
C VAL A 32 1.06 0.68 -3.87
N TYR A 33 0.50 0.57 -2.68
CA TYR A 33 1.22 0.72 -1.43
C TYR A 33 0.89 -0.39 -0.45
N THR A 34 1.81 -0.64 0.46
CA THR A 34 1.60 -1.48 1.63
C THR A 34 1.81 -0.68 2.90
N ILE A 35 1.11 -1.07 3.96
CA ILE A 35 1.33 -0.56 5.32
C ILE A 35 1.45 -1.77 6.22
N SER A 36 2.55 -1.91 6.95
CA SER A 36 2.82 -3.09 7.77
C SER A 36 3.31 -2.75 9.17
N ASP A 37 3.19 -3.73 10.08
CA ASP A 37 3.99 -3.75 11.30
C ASP A 37 5.49 -3.93 10.98
N SER A 38 6.36 -3.64 11.94
CA SER A 38 7.75 -4.11 11.90
C SER A 38 7.83 -5.64 11.83
N THR A 39 8.79 -6.13 11.06
CA THR A 39 9.04 -7.56 10.81
C THR A 39 9.51 -8.33 12.06
N LYS A 40 9.72 -7.64 13.18
CA LYS A 40 10.10 -8.24 14.47
C LYS A 40 8.94 -8.93 15.20
N LYS A 41 7.69 -8.76 14.75
CA LYS A 41 6.51 -9.38 15.37
C LYS A 41 6.30 -10.79 14.80
N SER A 42 5.85 -11.74 15.63
CA SER A 42 5.64 -13.14 15.23
C SER A 42 4.53 -13.34 14.18
N ALA A 43 3.59 -12.39 14.09
CA ALA A 43 2.53 -12.35 13.09
C ALA A 43 2.30 -10.90 12.66
N PRO A 44 3.20 -10.33 11.82
CA PRO A 44 3.10 -8.93 11.41
C PRO A 44 1.84 -8.72 10.59
N ARG A 45 1.13 -7.63 10.83
CA ARG A 45 -0.02 -7.25 10.00
C ARG A 45 0.44 -6.53 8.75
N ILE A 46 -0.33 -6.69 7.68
CA ILE A 46 -0.13 -5.94 6.45
C ILE A 46 -1.47 -5.48 5.87
N TYR A 47 -1.49 -4.28 5.33
CA TYR A 47 -2.56 -3.75 4.51
C TYR A 47 -1.99 -3.42 3.13
N VAL A 48 -2.67 -3.84 2.07
CA VAL A 48 -2.34 -3.48 0.69
C VAL A 48 -3.41 -2.52 0.17
N GLY A 49 -3.03 -1.51 -0.57
CA GLY A 49 -3.99 -0.60 -1.19
C GLY A 49 -3.46 -0.01 -2.48
N GLU A 50 -4.37 0.40 -3.35
CA GLU A 50 -4.06 1.26 -4.49
C GLU A 50 -4.65 2.67 -4.29
N SER A 51 -4.03 3.67 -4.90
CA SER A 51 -4.60 5.02 -4.96
C SER A 51 -3.94 5.84 -6.05
N THR A 52 -4.68 6.83 -6.57
CA THR A 52 -4.11 7.95 -7.34
C THR A 52 -3.50 9.04 -6.45
N SER A 53 -3.72 9.00 -5.13
CA SER A 53 -3.16 9.93 -4.17
C SER A 53 -2.75 9.21 -2.88
N ALA A 54 -1.55 8.63 -2.90
CA ALA A 54 -0.98 7.93 -1.74
C ALA A 54 -0.89 8.84 -0.51
N LEU A 55 -0.52 10.12 -0.68
CA LEU A 55 -0.48 11.10 0.41
C LEU A 55 -1.80 11.13 1.19
N LYS A 56 -2.92 11.36 0.48
CA LYS A 56 -4.25 11.47 1.12
C LYS A 56 -4.66 10.14 1.76
N ARG A 57 -4.43 9.04 1.05
CA ARG A 57 -4.89 7.72 1.48
C ARG A 57 -4.10 7.17 2.68
N LEU A 58 -2.77 7.34 2.68
CA LEU A 58 -1.90 7.01 3.81
C LEU A 58 -2.25 7.88 5.04
N ALA A 59 -2.43 9.19 4.86
CA ALA A 59 -2.84 10.07 5.95
C ALA A 59 -4.21 9.68 6.53
N GLN A 60 -5.16 9.28 5.69
CA GLN A 60 -6.46 8.77 6.14
C GLN A 60 -6.31 7.47 6.95
N HIS A 61 -5.47 6.54 6.50
CA HIS A 61 -5.21 5.30 7.24
C HIS A 61 -4.53 5.56 8.60
N LYS A 62 -3.61 6.52 8.68
CA LYS A 62 -2.94 6.86 9.95
C LYS A 62 -3.91 7.42 10.99
N LYS A 63 -4.93 8.16 10.54
CA LYS A 63 -6.02 8.67 11.38
C LYS A 63 -7.04 7.60 11.77
N ASN A 64 -7.01 6.41 11.16
CA ASN A 64 -7.94 5.33 11.49
C ASN A 64 -7.39 4.51 12.69
N PRO A 65 -8.11 4.42 13.82
CA PRO A 65 -7.66 3.69 15.01
C PRO A 65 -7.35 2.22 14.78
N SER A 66 -8.00 1.56 13.82
CA SER A 66 -7.75 0.15 13.50
C SER A 66 -6.37 -0.08 12.84
N LYS A 67 -5.80 0.97 12.24
CA LYS A 67 -4.54 0.93 11.46
C LYS A 67 -3.44 1.81 12.04
N SER A 68 -3.70 2.48 13.16
CA SER A 68 -2.75 3.39 13.83
C SER A 68 -1.48 2.68 14.31
N ASN A 69 -1.59 1.39 14.64
CA ASN A 69 -0.50 0.56 15.15
C ASN A 69 0.45 0.03 14.06
N LEU A 70 0.22 0.35 12.79
CA LEU A 70 1.15 0.01 11.71
C LEU A 70 2.31 1.02 11.70
N GLU A 71 3.48 0.58 11.26
CA GLU A 71 4.75 1.29 11.50
C GLU A 71 5.47 1.66 10.22
N ILE A 72 5.28 0.91 9.14
CA ILE A 72 6.07 1.03 7.91
C ILE A 72 5.12 1.17 6.73
N ALA A 73 5.36 2.18 5.88
CA ALA A 73 4.73 2.30 4.58
C ALA A 73 5.72 1.98 3.46
N GLN A 74 5.26 1.29 2.42
CA GLN A 74 5.99 1.10 1.18
C GLN A 74 5.10 1.53 0.02
N VAL A 75 5.63 2.36 -0.87
CA VAL A 75 4.92 2.81 -2.08
C VAL A 75 5.68 2.29 -3.29
N ILE A 76 4.97 1.54 -4.14
CA ILE A 76 5.48 1.01 -5.40
C ILE A 76 5.10 2.00 -6.50
N LEU A 77 6.10 2.49 -7.20
CA LEU A 77 6.01 3.50 -8.24
C LEU A 77 6.52 2.91 -9.56
N HIS A 78 5.88 3.29 -10.65
CA HIS A 78 6.34 2.98 -12.00
C HIS A 78 5.80 4.04 -12.97
N GLU A 79 6.60 4.43 -13.95
CA GLU A 79 6.27 5.51 -14.89
C GLU A 79 5.09 5.19 -15.82
N LYS A 80 4.76 3.91 -15.97
CA LYS A 80 3.66 3.43 -16.83
C LYS A 80 2.48 2.86 -16.04
N PHE A 81 2.36 3.19 -14.75
CA PHE A 81 1.21 2.75 -13.97
C PHE A 81 -0.07 3.44 -14.42
N HIS A 82 -1.00 2.62 -14.90
CA HIS A 82 -2.39 2.98 -15.10
C HIS A 82 -3.24 2.43 -13.95
N ILE A 83 -4.41 3.01 -13.73
CA ILE A 83 -5.34 2.60 -12.65
C ILE A 83 -5.71 1.12 -12.74
N SER A 84 -5.89 0.58 -13.96
CA SER A 84 -6.16 -0.85 -14.15
C SER A 84 -5.00 -1.72 -13.68
N ALA A 85 -3.76 -1.34 -14.01
CA ALA A 85 -2.56 -2.06 -13.60
C ALA A 85 -2.35 -2.02 -12.08
N THR A 86 -2.63 -0.89 -11.43
CA THR A 86 -2.49 -0.78 -9.96
C THR A 86 -3.52 -1.63 -9.23
N LYS A 87 -4.76 -1.69 -9.73
CA LYS A 87 -5.79 -2.56 -9.16
C LYS A 87 -5.50 -4.05 -9.36
N ASP A 88 -5.02 -4.46 -10.54
CA ASP A 88 -4.60 -5.84 -10.78
C ASP A 88 -3.43 -6.23 -9.86
N LEU A 89 -2.43 -5.35 -9.72
CA LEU A 89 -1.30 -5.57 -8.82
C LEU A 89 -1.75 -5.63 -7.34
N GLU A 90 -2.67 -4.76 -6.90
CA GLU A 90 -3.25 -4.82 -5.55
C GLU A 90 -3.89 -6.19 -5.28
N ALA A 91 -4.75 -6.66 -6.19
CA ALA A 91 -5.43 -7.95 -6.06
C ALA A 91 -4.44 -9.12 -5.98
N ARG A 92 -3.42 -9.12 -6.85
CA ARG A 92 -2.36 -10.16 -6.85
C ARG A 92 -1.57 -10.16 -5.55
N LEU A 93 -1.16 -8.99 -5.05
CA LEU A 93 -0.43 -8.89 -3.78
C LEU A 93 -1.27 -9.39 -2.60
N ILE A 94 -2.55 -9.03 -2.54
CA ILE A 94 -3.48 -9.56 -1.53
C ILE A 94 -3.53 -11.09 -1.58
N ASN A 95 -3.69 -11.66 -2.79
CA ASN A 95 -3.73 -13.12 -2.97
C ASN A 95 -2.40 -13.79 -2.55
N TYR A 96 -1.26 -13.19 -2.89
CA TYR A 96 0.05 -13.71 -2.47
C TYR A 96 0.23 -13.68 -0.96
N PHE A 97 -0.13 -12.58 -0.28
CA PHE A 97 -0.06 -12.52 1.18
C PHE A 97 -1.03 -13.51 1.84
N HIS A 98 -2.17 -13.82 1.22
CA HIS A 98 -3.10 -14.83 1.73
C HIS A 98 -2.49 -16.24 1.63
N GLY A 99 -1.78 -16.53 0.54
CA GLY A 99 -1.13 -17.83 0.31
C GLY A 99 0.08 -18.06 1.20
N ASP A 100 0.91 -17.03 1.40
CA ASP A 100 2.19 -17.10 2.12
C ASP A 100 2.03 -17.24 3.65
N LYS A 101 0.90 -16.78 4.22
CA LYS A 101 0.57 -16.85 5.66
C LYS A 101 1.60 -16.21 6.62
N LEU A 102 2.64 -15.56 6.10
CA LEU A 102 3.62 -14.81 6.90
C LEU A 102 3.04 -13.53 7.51
N TYR A 103 2.04 -12.94 6.85
CA TYR A 103 1.39 -11.71 7.32
C TYR A 103 -0.09 -11.93 7.64
N LYS A 104 -0.56 -11.25 8.68
CA LYS A 104 -1.99 -11.12 8.95
C LYS A 104 -2.57 -9.96 8.12
N ILE A 105 -3.18 -10.28 6.99
CA ILE A 105 -3.83 -9.28 6.13
C ILE A 105 -4.91 -8.51 6.90
N GLN A 106 -4.95 -7.20 6.70
CA GLN A 106 -5.92 -6.26 7.27
C GLN A 106 -6.87 -5.66 6.22
N ASN A 107 -6.77 -6.10 4.96
CA ASN A 107 -7.78 -5.84 3.96
C ASN A 107 -9.08 -6.52 4.36
N GLU A 108 -10.21 -5.84 4.17
CA GLU A 108 -11.52 -6.48 4.30
C GLU A 108 -11.62 -7.61 3.27
N SER A 109 -12.22 -8.75 3.67
CA SER A 109 -12.08 -10.03 2.93
C SER A 109 -12.32 -9.90 1.42
N PRO A 110 -11.55 -10.65 0.59
CA PRO A 110 -11.68 -10.62 -0.87
C PRO A 110 -13.04 -11.05 -1.42
N GLY A 111 -13.95 -11.59 -0.59
CA GLY A 111 -15.28 -12.05 -0.99
C GLY A 111 -16.23 -10.98 -1.55
N LEU A 112 -15.77 -9.74 -1.73
CA LEU A 112 -16.50 -8.67 -2.42
C LEU A 112 -15.73 -8.05 -3.61
N ARG A 113 -14.53 -8.56 -3.94
CA ARG A 113 -13.69 -8.05 -5.03
C ARG A 113 -13.43 -9.12 -6.10
N ASP A 114 -14.46 -9.93 -6.42
CA ASP A 114 -14.64 -10.44 -7.79
C ASP A 114 -14.98 -9.23 -8.67
N ALA A 115 -13.97 -8.41 -8.96
CA ALA A 115 -14.10 -7.41 -9.99
C ALA A 115 -14.06 -8.16 -11.32
N GLU A 116 -15.23 -8.58 -11.81
CA GLU A 116 -15.42 -8.80 -13.24
C GLU A 116 -15.04 -7.49 -13.95
N TYR A 117 -13.86 -7.48 -14.57
CA TYR A 117 -13.40 -6.41 -15.43
C TYR A 117 -14.02 -6.61 -16.82
N PHE A 118 -14.88 -5.68 -17.23
CA PHE A 118 -15.17 -5.39 -18.63
C PHE A 118 -14.36 -4.17 -19.08
#